data_AF-J4D5V6-F1
#
_entry.id   AF-J4D5V6-F1
#
_cell.length_a   1.000
_cell.length_b   1.000
_cell.length_c   1.000
_cell.angle_alpha   90.00
_cell.angle_beta   90.00
_cell.angle_gamma   90.00
#
_symmetry.space_group_name_H-M   'P 1'
#
loop_
_entity.id
_entity.type
_entity.pdbx_description
1 polymer ?
#
loop_
_entity_poly.entity_id
_entity_poly.type
_entity_poly.pdbx_seq_one_letter_code
_entity_poly.pdbx_strand_id
1 'polypeptide(L)'
;MGARQSYLYLYLNSKDKEYDESVCKVEFKKSVVKGCIDFEVVTYTIKYNGKDPTSFDIYIYDSKETVYNGYYIFGYCSPRTHQVANKVEVYYSVLAPDKPLVISFVTESTNPYNCDFDKLKNARWDWAAYITEYLIKGDILDYLKEKYKKLNLNKTIELVDGNKETKDVKGFKQEIGEENKDYRIIYIPNGKESVLNSNCLFSSETKFDDKNKQAIVQNGCKDPSAKGVKNQIDPYYLTSVKGQFFDGIIVYFARDEGKKDSSPNEHHDKSTALYLEFIDLRKKDICFQRKDKAGCCWVEEKIEYDNDSKLLESLKKINDNIKEEVNTVIIDNKNGYNGVTVKPEDGKTAYKKYTYTFEKENKLYFIFGRKESEIPKINEGSLKTSKVEVYFLKIKGREDEQPFLISFEYKESPEKTKAYHFKYGFGFEGWIEFEVKKKDEKQTQEDLKKEIKNKLDEIEGNGSCSTDLHTLQFMAYQILTTDKPPPAPAAPPPKKENRPDLYVPDPTTQPPNWWLIIGCSVGGFLLLVALVVGYCIYWYNTTIKLLT
;
A
#
# COMPACT_ATOMS: atom_id res chain seq x y z
N MET A 1 36.07 37.04 44.22
CA MET A 1 36.44 35.61 44.26
C MET A 1 35.33 34.85 43.56
N GLY A 2 35.58 34.49 42.29
CA GLY A 2 34.54 34.04 41.36
C GLY A 2 33.99 32.68 41.74
N ALA A 3 32.66 32.56 41.77
CA ALA A 3 32.00 31.26 41.82
C ALA A 3 32.49 30.44 40.63
N ARG A 4 33.12 29.31 40.93
CA ARG A 4 33.65 28.38 39.93
C ARG A 4 32.46 27.87 39.11
N GLN A 5 32.51 28.00 37.79
CA GLN A 5 31.50 27.39 36.93
C GLN A 5 31.45 25.89 37.19
N SER A 6 30.23 25.38 37.31
CA SER A 6 29.96 23.95 37.44
C SER A 6 29.84 23.35 36.04
N TYR A 7 30.18 22.07 35.92
CA TYR A 7 30.16 21.36 34.64
C TYR A 7 29.03 20.33 34.64
N LEU A 8 28.25 20.33 33.57
CA LEU A 8 27.26 19.31 33.26
C LEU A 8 27.75 18.52 32.05
N TYR A 9 27.71 17.20 32.15
CA TYR A 9 28.14 16.31 31.08
C TYR A 9 26.95 15.60 30.44
N LEU A 10 26.87 15.65 29.11
CA LEU A 10 25.89 14.92 28.31
C LEU A 10 26.57 13.80 27.52
N TYR A 11 26.14 12.55 27.73
CA TYR A 11 26.75 11.37 27.10
C TYR A 11 25.84 10.85 25.98
N LEU A 12 26.22 11.12 24.73
CA LEU A 12 25.37 10.80 23.57
C LEU A 12 25.19 9.30 23.32
N ASN A 13 26.10 8.45 23.82
CA ASN A 13 26.00 6.99 23.66
C ASN A 13 25.31 6.29 24.84
N SER A 14 24.88 7.03 25.87
CA SER A 14 24.00 6.56 26.96
C SER A 14 22.56 6.98 26.66
N LYS A 15 21.95 6.36 25.66
CA LYS A 15 20.62 6.74 25.13
C LYS A 15 19.45 6.08 25.87
N ASP A 16 19.76 5.35 26.93
CA ASP A 16 18.90 4.37 27.58
C ASP A 16 18.91 4.46 29.11
N LYS A 17 19.65 5.42 29.70
CA LYS A 17 19.79 5.53 31.16
C LYS A 17 19.74 6.97 31.64
N GLU A 18 18.90 7.21 32.65
CA GLU A 18 19.00 8.40 33.49
C GLU A 18 20.29 8.33 34.32
N TYR A 19 20.87 9.48 34.59
CA TYR A 19 22.02 9.57 35.48
C TYR A 19 21.99 10.86 36.29
N ASP A 20 22.48 10.72 37.52
CA ASP A 20 22.72 11.84 38.42
C ASP A 20 24.16 12.29 38.23
N GLU A 21 24.33 13.49 37.68
CA GLU A 21 25.57 14.23 37.91
C GLU A 21 25.45 14.87 39.30
N SER A 22 26.56 14.98 40.03
CA SER A 22 26.62 15.38 41.46
C SER A 22 25.75 16.59 41.90
N VAL A 23 25.25 17.38 40.95
CA VAL A 23 24.52 18.63 41.13
C VAL A 23 23.33 18.81 40.18
N CYS A 24 23.06 17.87 39.27
CA CYS A 24 21.99 17.93 38.25
C CYS A 24 21.46 16.53 37.92
N LYS A 25 20.17 16.42 37.63
CA LYS A 25 19.57 15.19 37.08
C LYS A 25 19.37 15.33 35.58
N VAL A 26 19.79 14.35 34.79
CA VAL A 26 19.55 14.28 33.35
C VAL A 26 18.58 13.16 33.05
N GLU A 27 17.42 13.52 32.49
CA GLU A 27 16.38 12.58 32.04
C GLU A 27 16.41 12.48 30.52
N PHE A 28 16.23 11.27 29.98
CA PHE A 28 16.23 11.05 28.54
C PHE A 28 14.84 10.69 28.03
N LYS A 29 14.55 11.10 26.81
CA LYS A 29 13.38 10.64 26.05
C LYS A 29 13.76 10.45 24.59
N LYS A 30 13.44 9.29 24.04
CA LYS A 30 13.56 9.00 22.61
C LYS A 30 12.19 9.09 21.94
N SER A 31 12.13 9.74 20.79
CA SER A 31 10.93 9.79 19.93
C SER A 31 11.34 9.94 18.46
N VAL A 32 10.39 9.84 17.54
CA VAL A 32 10.63 10.17 16.13
C VAL A 32 10.49 11.66 15.88
N VAL A 33 11.11 12.16 14.81
CA VAL A 33 10.92 13.54 14.34
C VAL A 33 9.49 13.68 13.81
N LYS A 34 8.82 14.78 14.18
CA LYS A 34 7.43 15.01 13.77
C LYS A 34 7.32 15.00 12.24
N GLY A 35 6.44 14.14 11.72
CA GLY A 35 6.17 14.01 10.28
C GLY A 35 7.12 13.07 9.53
N CYS A 36 8.10 12.43 10.18
CA CYS A 36 9.01 11.50 9.52
C CYS A 36 9.59 10.47 10.51
N ILE A 37 9.32 9.19 10.27
CA ILE A 37 9.83 8.08 11.09
C ILE A 37 11.30 7.73 10.80
N ASP A 38 11.88 8.25 9.72
CA ASP A 38 13.26 7.97 9.30
C ASP A 38 14.31 8.68 10.17
N PHE A 39 13.85 9.58 11.04
CA PHE A 39 14.69 10.31 11.98
C PHE A 39 14.17 10.19 13.40
N GLU A 40 15.11 10.02 14.32
CA GLU A 40 14.87 9.93 15.76
C GLU A 40 15.45 11.18 16.44
N VAL A 41 14.80 11.63 17.49
CA VAL A 41 15.28 12.68 18.39
C VAL A 41 15.44 12.10 19.79
N VAL A 42 16.63 12.29 20.35
CA VAL A 42 16.94 11.99 21.75
C VAL A 42 16.97 13.30 22.51
N THR A 43 16.05 13.48 23.44
CA THR A 43 15.91 14.67 24.27
C THR A 43 16.53 14.42 25.64
N TYR A 44 17.55 15.19 25.99
CA TYR A 44 18.15 15.25 27.32
C TYR A 44 17.53 16.43 28.07
N THR A 45 16.67 16.14 29.05
CA THR A 45 16.06 17.16 29.91
C THR A 45 16.91 17.35 31.14
N ILE A 46 17.31 18.60 31.39
CA ILE A 46 18.25 18.96 32.46
C ILE A 46 17.46 19.54 33.63
N LYS A 47 17.60 18.93 34.80
CA LYS A 47 17.04 19.45 36.06
C LYS A 47 18.18 19.95 36.94
N TYR A 48 18.26 21.28 37.11
CA TYR A 48 19.31 21.96 37.88
C TYR A 48 19.14 21.89 39.40
N ASN A 49 18.16 21.12 39.91
CA ASN A 49 17.97 20.78 41.33
C ASN A 49 18.13 21.96 42.32
N GLY A 50 17.55 23.11 41.99
CA GLY A 50 17.55 24.32 42.85
C GLY A 50 18.82 25.18 42.80
N LYS A 51 19.79 24.83 41.94
CA LYS A 51 20.97 25.67 41.66
C LYS A 51 20.70 26.64 40.53
N ASP A 52 21.45 27.75 40.50
CA ASP A 52 21.39 28.74 39.43
C ASP A 52 21.86 28.11 38.10
N PRO A 53 20.97 27.96 37.10
CA PRO A 53 21.30 27.34 35.82
C PRO A 53 22.36 28.11 35.02
N THR A 54 22.53 29.42 35.28
CA THR A 54 23.55 30.25 34.60
C THR A 54 24.98 29.90 35.02
N SER A 55 25.13 29.15 36.11
CA SER A 55 26.43 28.71 36.63
C SER A 55 26.93 27.40 36.00
N PHE A 56 26.23 26.87 34.99
CA PHE A 56 26.53 25.57 34.38
C PHE A 56 26.97 25.69 32.92
N ASP A 57 28.13 25.10 32.62
CA ASP A 57 28.54 24.79 31.26
C ASP A 57 28.10 23.37 30.88
N ILE A 58 27.64 23.19 29.65
CA ILE A 58 27.20 21.88 29.14
C ILE A 58 28.25 21.33 28.19
N TYR A 59 28.89 20.23 28.56
CA TYR A 59 29.85 19.53 27.71
C TYR A 59 29.24 18.24 27.17
N ILE A 60 29.21 18.11 25.85
CA ILE A 60 28.59 16.99 25.14
C ILE A 60 29.66 16.01 24.69
N TYR A 61 29.56 14.74 25.06
CA TYR A 61 30.52 13.68 24.76
C TYR A 61 29.93 12.61 23.85
N ASP A 62 30.77 12.09 22.96
CA ASP A 62 30.48 10.90 22.14
C ASP A 62 30.87 9.61 22.89
N SER A 63 30.48 9.50 24.16
CA SER A 63 30.80 8.34 25.02
C SER A 63 29.58 7.89 25.79
N LYS A 64 29.67 6.69 26.40
CA LYS A 64 28.62 6.13 27.27
C LYS A 64 28.70 6.67 28.70
N GLU A 65 29.88 7.11 29.10
CA GLU A 65 30.19 7.59 30.44
C GLU A 65 31.38 8.54 30.38
N THR A 66 31.74 9.13 31.53
CA THR A 66 32.91 9.97 31.66
C THR A 66 34.17 9.17 31.34
N VAL A 67 34.84 9.49 30.23
CA VAL A 67 36.14 8.90 29.91
C VAL A 67 37.22 9.88 30.34
N TYR A 68 38.13 9.44 31.22
CA TYR A 68 39.32 10.21 31.57
C TYR A 68 40.13 10.46 30.29
N ASN A 69 40.30 11.73 29.90
CA ASN A 69 40.83 12.20 28.59
C ASN A 69 39.92 12.01 27.36
N GLY A 70 38.61 11.85 27.54
CA GLY A 70 37.66 11.83 26.43
C GLY A 70 37.57 13.17 25.70
N TYR A 71 37.55 13.16 24.38
CA TYR A 71 37.25 14.35 23.57
C TYR A 71 35.74 14.62 23.59
N TYR A 72 35.35 15.79 24.10
CA TYR A 72 33.98 16.27 23.95
C TYR A 72 33.76 16.79 22.52
N ILE A 73 32.51 16.69 22.07
CA ILE A 73 32.02 17.19 20.79
C ILE A 73 31.95 18.72 20.84
N PHE A 74 31.21 19.24 21.83
CA PHE A 74 30.96 20.66 21.98
C PHE A 74 30.77 21.05 23.46
N GLY A 75 31.33 22.18 23.86
CA GLY A 75 31.09 22.84 25.14
C GLY A 75 30.23 24.10 24.96
N TYR A 76 29.05 24.14 25.57
CA TYR A 76 28.15 25.29 25.59
C TYR A 76 28.36 26.06 26.91
N CYS A 77 29.09 27.17 26.83
CA CYS A 77 29.69 27.79 28.01
C CYS A 77 29.03 29.11 28.42
N SER A 78 28.96 29.33 29.73
CA SER A 78 28.58 30.61 30.37
C SER A 78 27.23 31.19 29.90
N PRO A 79 26.12 30.43 29.99
CA PRO A 79 24.81 30.94 29.60
C PRO A 79 24.35 32.08 30.50
N ARG A 80 23.80 33.14 29.90
CA ARG A 80 22.95 34.11 30.61
C ARG A 80 21.55 33.53 30.81
N THR A 81 20.71 34.19 31.61
CA THR A 81 19.36 33.70 31.96
C THR A 81 18.51 33.25 30.76
N HIS A 82 18.53 34.00 29.65
CA HIS A 82 17.76 33.66 28.43
C HIS A 82 18.46 32.64 27.51
N GLN A 83 19.67 32.23 27.86
CA GLN A 83 20.52 31.29 27.11
C GLN A 83 20.65 29.96 27.84
N VAL A 84 20.06 29.82 29.03
CA VAL A 84 20.05 28.56 29.76
C VAL A 84 19.32 27.51 28.93
N ALA A 85 20.03 26.44 28.58
CA ALA A 85 19.43 25.29 27.93
C ALA A 85 18.84 24.36 28.99
N ASN A 86 17.53 24.17 28.96
CA ASN A 86 16.84 23.22 29.84
C ASN A 86 16.65 21.86 29.17
N LYS A 87 16.79 21.81 27.84
CA LYS A 87 16.87 20.56 27.08
C LYS A 87 17.93 20.66 26.00
N VAL A 88 18.55 19.52 25.73
CA VAL A 88 19.38 19.33 24.54
C VAL A 88 18.74 18.21 23.71
N GLU A 89 18.39 18.50 22.47
CA GLU A 89 17.82 17.53 21.54
C GLU A 89 18.87 17.13 20.52
N VAL A 90 19.06 15.83 20.32
CA VAL A 90 20.02 15.31 19.35
C VAL A 90 19.31 14.44 18.33
N TYR A 91 19.49 14.78 17.07
CA TYR A 91 18.79 14.19 15.95
C TYR A 91 19.68 13.18 15.22
N TYR A 92 19.12 12.01 14.93
CA TYR A 92 19.78 10.89 14.28
C TYR A 92 18.92 10.39 13.12
N SER A 93 19.54 9.78 12.11
CA SER A 93 18.78 8.93 11.17
C SER A 93 18.63 7.53 11.77
N VAL A 94 17.48 6.89 11.55
CA VAL A 94 17.30 5.45 11.90
C VAL A 94 18.32 4.56 11.18
N LEU A 95 18.84 5.00 10.05
CA LEU A 95 19.85 4.30 9.25
C LEU A 95 21.30 4.53 9.76
N ALA A 96 21.51 5.51 10.63
CA ALA A 96 22.80 5.81 11.26
C ALA A 96 22.58 6.22 12.73
N PRO A 97 22.11 5.31 13.59
CA PRO A 97 21.66 5.64 14.94
C PRO A 97 22.80 6.05 15.88
N ASP A 98 24.06 5.89 15.49
CA ASP A 98 25.25 6.31 16.24
C ASP A 98 25.89 7.61 15.70
N LYS A 99 25.31 8.24 14.68
CA LYS A 99 25.84 9.46 14.04
C LYS A 99 24.90 10.65 14.25
N PRO A 100 25.21 11.57 15.19
CA PRO A 100 24.42 12.78 15.36
C PRO A 100 24.46 13.63 14.08
N LEU A 101 23.31 14.19 13.67
CA LEU A 101 23.18 15.06 12.50
C LEU A 101 22.98 16.53 12.90
N VAL A 102 22.17 16.76 13.94
CA VAL A 102 21.84 18.08 14.48
C VAL A 102 21.83 17.99 16.00
N ILE A 103 22.32 19.03 16.67
CA ILE A 103 22.16 19.23 18.12
C ILE A 103 21.39 20.53 18.31
N SER A 104 20.34 20.50 19.12
CA SER A 104 19.53 21.66 19.42
C SER A 104 19.56 22.00 20.91
N PHE A 105 19.76 23.27 21.22
CA PHE A 105 19.69 23.80 22.58
C PHE A 105 18.34 24.48 22.78
N VAL A 106 17.50 23.91 23.64
CA VAL A 106 16.16 24.42 23.93
C VAL A 106 16.22 25.29 25.18
N THR A 107 15.92 26.58 25.02
CA THR A 107 15.83 27.54 26.13
C THR A 107 14.38 27.90 26.43
N GLU A 108 14.11 28.50 27.58
CA GLU A 108 12.76 28.95 27.95
C GLU A 108 12.24 30.14 27.13
N SER A 109 13.14 30.89 26.50
CA SER A 109 12.84 32.22 25.97
C SER A 109 12.78 32.32 24.44
N THR A 110 13.14 31.26 23.72
CA THR A 110 13.27 31.26 22.25
C THR A 110 12.85 29.94 21.62
N ASN A 111 12.67 29.95 20.29
CA ASN A 111 12.72 28.71 19.50
C ASN A 111 14.05 27.98 19.74
N PRO A 112 14.06 26.63 19.61
CA PRO A 112 15.29 25.84 19.78
C PRO A 112 16.42 26.31 18.85
N TYR A 113 17.64 26.38 19.37
CA TYR A 113 18.83 26.66 18.58
C TYR A 113 19.29 25.40 17.85
N ASN A 114 18.66 25.08 16.72
CA ASN A 114 19.00 23.92 15.90
C ASN A 114 20.35 24.13 15.21
N CYS A 115 21.40 23.44 15.66
CA CYS A 115 22.77 23.65 15.20
C CYS A 115 23.29 22.48 14.36
N ASP A 116 24.09 22.81 13.35
CA ASP A 116 24.83 21.85 12.52
C ASP A 116 25.88 21.12 13.37
N PHE A 117 25.77 19.79 13.47
CA PHE A 117 26.67 18.97 14.28
C PHE A 117 28.15 19.14 13.87
N ASP A 118 28.45 19.20 12.58
CA ASP A 118 29.84 19.30 12.10
C ASP A 118 30.45 20.64 12.50
N LYS A 119 29.66 21.73 12.44
CA LYS A 119 30.13 23.05 12.85
C LYS A 119 30.44 23.10 14.35
N LEU A 120 29.55 22.56 15.19
CA LEU A 120 29.78 22.46 16.63
C LEU A 120 31.03 21.62 16.93
N LYS A 121 31.14 20.44 16.31
CA LYS A 121 32.28 19.54 16.48
C LYS A 121 33.61 20.20 16.08
N ASN A 122 33.61 21.04 15.05
CA ASN A 122 34.79 21.78 14.62
C ASN A 122 35.17 22.91 15.58
N ALA A 123 34.18 23.62 16.14
CA ALA A 123 34.41 24.69 17.12
C ALA A 123 34.89 24.19 18.47
N ARG A 124 34.51 22.96 18.86
CA ARG A 124 34.80 22.30 20.15
C ARG A 124 34.14 22.94 21.35
N TRP A 125 34.12 24.25 21.48
CA TRP A 125 33.36 24.95 22.52
C TRP A 125 33.08 26.37 22.06
N ASP A 126 32.06 26.99 22.62
CA ASP A 126 31.83 28.41 22.46
C ASP A 126 30.99 28.98 23.61
N TRP A 127 31.00 30.30 23.73
CA TRP A 127 30.09 31.02 24.59
C TRP A 127 28.65 30.81 24.09
N ALA A 128 27.73 30.59 25.02
CA ALA A 128 26.30 30.49 24.75
C ALA A 128 25.75 31.67 23.93
N ALA A 129 26.35 32.86 24.08
CA ALA A 129 26.01 34.06 23.32
C ALA A 129 26.28 33.95 21.80
N TYR A 130 27.18 33.07 21.37
CA TYR A 130 27.56 32.88 19.97
C TYR A 130 26.92 31.62 19.35
N ILE A 131 26.00 30.95 20.05
CA ILE A 131 25.36 29.72 19.53
C ILE A 131 24.65 29.91 18.19
N THR A 132 24.23 31.15 17.90
CA THR A 132 23.55 31.50 16.65
C THR A 132 24.42 31.33 15.40
N GLU A 133 25.76 31.32 15.54
CA GLU A 133 26.71 31.10 14.42
C GLU A 133 26.62 29.67 13.84
N TYR A 134 26.15 28.73 14.66
CA TYR A 134 26.08 27.31 14.34
C TYR A 134 24.73 26.88 13.76
N LEU A 135 23.76 27.79 13.69
CA LEU A 135 22.40 27.47 13.28
C LEU A 135 22.33 26.89 11.87
N ILE A 136 21.44 25.90 11.73
CA ILE A 136 20.97 25.43 10.43
C ILE A 136 20.02 26.47 9.81
N LYS A 137 19.96 26.50 8.49
CA LYS A 137 19.03 27.35 7.75
C LYS A 137 17.90 26.49 7.18
N GLY A 138 16.67 26.97 7.28
CA GLY A 138 15.50 26.29 6.71
C GLY A 138 14.83 25.29 7.66
N ASP A 139 14.03 24.41 7.07
CA ASP A 139 13.32 23.36 7.80
C ASP A 139 14.26 22.26 8.30
N ILE A 140 14.03 21.80 9.54
CA ILE A 140 14.89 20.80 10.18
C ILE A 140 14.82 19.44 9.48
N LEU A 141 13.66 19.02 8.98
CA LEU A 141 13.50 17.72 8.34
C LEU A 141 14.21 17.69 6.99
N ASP A 142 14.07 18.75 6.20
CA ASP A 142 14.79 18.88 4.92
C ASP A 142 16.31 18.87 5.14
N TYR A 143 16.77 19.59 6.17
CA TYR A 143 18.18 19.60 6.55
C TYR A 143 18.67 18.20 6.97
N LEU A 144 17.90 17.47 7.79
CA LEU A 144 18.25 16.11 8.21
C LEU A 144 18.38 15.14 7.03
N LYS A 145 17.46 15.22 6.07
CA LYS A 145 17.51 14.43 4.81
C LYS A 145 18.76 14.74 4.01
N GLU A 146 19.07 16.02 3.79
CA GLU A 146 20.29 16.43 3.08
C GLU A 146 21.55 15.98 3.82
N LYS A 147 21.60 16.18 5.13
CA LYS A 147 22.76 15.87 5.97
C LYS A 147 23.05 14.38 6.02
N TYR A 148 22.01 13.54 6.16
CA TYR A 148 22.19 12.09 6.08
C TYR A 148 22.64 11.64 4.69
N LYS A 149 22.05 12.18 3.62
CA LYS A 149 22.50 11.84 2.26
C LYS A 149 23.95 12.23 2.01
N LYS A 150 24.41 13.36 2.55
CA LYS A 150 25.82 13.76 2.52
C LYS A 150 26.71 12.81 3.33
N LEU A 151 26.27 12.42 4.54
CA LEU A 151 26.95 11.44 5.38
C LEU A 151 27.12 10.10 4.65
N ASN A 152 26.09 9.66 3.94
CA ASN A 152 26.07 8.41 3.17
C ASN A 152 26.61 8.56 1.73
N LEU A 153 27.13 9.74 1.35
CA LEU A 153 27.63 10.04 0.01
C LEU A 153 26.62 9.76 -1.13
N ASN A 154 25.33 9.96 -0.88
CA ASN A 154 24.20 9.67 -1.79
C ASN A 154 24.15 8.22 -2.30
N LYS A 155 24.76 7.29 -1.58
CA LYS A 155 24.68 5.86 -1.92
C LYS A 155 23.28 5.33 -1.65
N THR A 156 22.88 4.33 -2.43
CA THR A 156 21.58 3.66 -2.31
C THR A 156 21.70 2.17 -2.56
N ILE A 157 20.71 1.40 -2.14
CA ILE A 157 20.59 -0.04 -2.36
C ILE A 157 19.54 -0.29 -3.46
N GLU A 158 19.91 -1.03 -4.51
CA GLU A 158 18.96 -1.60 -5.47
C GLU A 158 18.36 -2.89 -4.88
N LEU A 159 17.04 -2.99 -4.76
CA LEU A 159 16.39 -4.27 -4.47
C LEU A 159 16.17 -5.05 -5.77
N VAL A 160 16.71 -6.26 -5.82
CA VAL A 160 16.63 -7.17 -6.96
C VAL A 160 16.01 -8.48 -6.53
N ASP A 161 15.50 -9.24 -7.50
CA ASP A 161 14.84 -10.51 -7.25
C ASP A 161 15.44 -11.56 -8.21
N GLY A 162 15.99 -12.62 -7.62
CA GLY A 162 16.61 -13.75 -8.31
C GLY A 162 18.03 -13.48 -8.83
N ASN A 163 18.16 -12.77 -9.95
CA ASN A 163 19.30 -12.96 -10.88
C ASN A 163 20.62 -12.28 -10.49
N LYS A 164 20.60 -11.31 -9.57
CA LYS A 164 21.80 -10.56 -9.14
C LYS A 164 22.10 -10.92 -7.69
N GLU A 165 23.35 -11.27 -7.38
CA GLU A 165 23.76 -11.54 -6.01
C GLU A 165 23.76 -10.27 -5.15
N THR A 166 23.58 -10.46 -3.84
CA THR A 166 23.74 -9.37 -2.87
C THR A 166 25.21 -8.93 -2.84
N LYS A 167 25.43 -7.62 -3.00
CA LYS A 167 26.76 -7.03 -3.10
C LYS A 167 26.78 -5.69 -2.40
N ASP A 168 27.89 -5.43 -1.69
CA ASP A 168 28.19 -4.11 -1.14
C ASP A 168 27.08 -3.53 -0.23
N VAL A 169 26.39 -4.38 0.52
CA VAL A 169 25.40 -3.99 1.52
C VAL A 169 25.97 -4.29 2.90
N LYS A 170 25.85 -3.35 3.83
CA LYS A 170 26.12 -3.58 5.26
C LYS A 170 24.78 -3.69 5.96
N GLY A 171 24.63 -4.65 6.84
CA GLY A 171 23.51 -4.70 7.77
C GLY A 171 24.01 -4.62 9.20
N PHE A 172 23.24 -4.02 10.08
CA PHE A 172 23.49 -4.08 11.52
C PHE A 172 22.19 -4.31 12.27
N LYS A 173 22.32 -4.95 13.43
CA LYS A 173 21.19 -5.29 14.28
C LYS A 173 20.97 -4.24 15.36
N GLN A 174 19.71 -3.94 15.64
CA GLN A 174 19.29 -3.09 16.75
C GLN A 174 18.13 -3.75 17.52
N GLU A 175 18.30 -3.94 18.83
CA GLU A 175 17.20 -4.38 19.71
C GLU A 175 16.16 -3.27 19.87
N ILE A 176 14.90 -3.65 20.03
CA ILE A 176 13.78 -2.71 20.25
C ILE A 176 13.11 -3.08 21.58
N GLY A 177 13.03 -2.11 22.48
CA GLY A 177 12.47 -2.32 23.83
C GLY A 177 13.41 -3.06 24.78
N GLU A 178 12.89 -3.36 25.97
CA GLU A 178 13.69 -3.85 27.10
C GLU A 178 13.74 -5.38 27.20
N GLU A 179 12.75 -6.09 26.62
CA GLU A 179 12.60 -7.55 26.80
C GLU A 179 13.46 -8.40 25.86
N ASN A 180 14.27 -7.80 24.97
CA ASN A 180 15.07 -8.51 23.95
C ASN A 180 14.28 -9.55 23.15
N LYS A 181 12.98 -9.29 22.89
CA LYS A 181 12.11 -10.15 22.08
C LYS A 181 11.99 -9.66 20.65
N ASP A 182 12.02 -8.36 20.45
CA ASP A 182 11.86 -7.71 19.16
C ASP A 182 13.14 -6.97 18.77
N TYR A 183 13.48 -7.03 17.49
CA TYR A 183 14.66 -6.36 16.95
C TYR A 183 14.45 -6.00 15.49
N ARG A 184 15.34 -5.16 14.96
CA ARG A 184 15.42 -4.86 13.53
C ARG A 184 16.80 -5.09 12.97
N ILE A 185 16.84 -5.49 11.70
CA ILE A 185 18.04 -5.46 10.87
C ILE A 185 17.91 -4.28 9.93
N ILE A 186 18.93 -3.41 9.94
CA ILE A 186 19.00 -2.21 9.12
C ILE A 186 20.08 -2.43 8.06
N TYR A 187 19.66 -2.55 6.81
CA TYR A 187 20.55 -2.63 5.65
C TYR A 187 20.82 -1.23 5.09
N ILE A 188 22.10 -0.91 4.93
CA ILE A 188 22.62 0.34 4.37
C ILE A 188 23.62 0.05 3.24
N PRO A 189 23.76 0.95 2.26
CA PRO A 189 24.71 0.75 1.18
C PRO A 189 26.15 0.97 1.68
N ASN A 190 27.07 0.13 1.23
CA ASN A 190 28.50 0.25 1.54
C ASN A 190 29.32 0.68 0.33
N GLY A 191 28.98 0.17 -0.87
CA GLY A 191 29.67 0.42 -2.13
C GLY A 191 29.02 1.49 -3.00
N LYS A 192 29.50 1.63 -4.24
CA LYS A 192 28.91 2.54 -5.23
C LYS A 192 27.64 1.96 -5.87
N GLU A 193 27.60 0.64 -6.01
CA GLU A 193 26.50 -0.11 -6.62
C GLU A 193 26.09 -1.22 -5.64
N SER A 194 25.42 -0.82 -4.57
CA SER A 194 24.91 -1.74 -3.56
C SER A 194 23.64 -2.42 -4.07
N VAL A 195 23.61 -3.74 -3.99
CA VAL A 195 22.49 -4.57 -4.44
C VAL A 195 22.09 -5.51 -3.32
N LEU A 196 20.80 -5.55 -2.98
CA LEU A 196 20.23 -6.52 -2.06
C LEU A 196 19.28 -7.43 -2.82
N ASN A 197 19.58 -8.72 -2.86
CA ASN A 197 18.68 -9.73 -3.41
C ASN A 197 17.56 -10.03 -2.39
N SER A 198 16.32 -10.14 -2.87
CA SER A 198 15.12 -10.44 -2.08
C SER A 198 15.26 -11.70 -1.22
N ASN A 199 15.97 -12.72 -1.72
CA ASN A 199 16.25 -13.96 -0.98
C ASN A 199 17.09 -13.74 0.29
N CYS A 200 17.69 -12.57 0.43
CA CYS A 200 18.61 -12.20 1.50
C CYS A 200 17.96 -11.33 2.58
N LEU A 201 16.73 -10.86 2.35
CA LEU A 201 15.98 -10.04 3.30
C LEU A 201 15.81 -10.73 4.66
N PHE A 202 15.76 -12.07 4.69
CA PHE A 202 15.49 -12.86 5.90
C PHE A 202 16.58 -13.88 6.25
N SER A 203 17.51 -14.16 5.35
CA SER A 203 18.53 -15.21 5.50
C SER A 203 19.89 -14.69 5.94
N SER A 204 19.97 -13.40 6.29
CA SER A 204 21.21 -12.81 6.80
C SER A 204 21.60 -13.39 8.16
N GLU A 205 22.90 -13.47 8.39
CA GLU A 205 23.50 -13.75 9.69
C GLU A 205 24.29 -12.54 10.15
N THR A 206 24.09 -12.15 11.40
CA THR A 206 25.00 -11.20 12.04
C THR A 206 26.11 -11.95 12.76
N LYS A 207 27.35 -11.51 12.54
CA LYS A 207 28.49 -11.92 13.36
C LYS A 207 29.02 -10.72 14.13
N PHE A 208 29.55 -10.97 15.32
CA PHE A 208 30.37 -9.96 16.00
C PHE A 208 31.61 -9.67 15.16
N ASP A 209 31.86 -8.39 14.92
CA ASP A 209 33.16 -7.95 14.41
C ASP A 209 33.95 -7.45 15.61
N ASP A 210 35.04 -8.13 15.98
CA ASP A 210 35.87 -7.73 17.13
C ASP A 210 36.40 -6.28 17.04
N LYS A 211 36.36 -5.67 15.84
CA LYS A 211 36.74 -4.27 15.60
C LYS A 211 35.59 -3.26 15.76
N ASN A 212 34.34 -3.69 15.57
CA ASN A 212 33.16 -2.85 15.64
C ASN A 212 32.26 -3.41 16.75
N LYS A 213 31.98 -2.64 17.82
CA LYS A 213 31.13 -3.08 18.95
C LYS A 213 29.66 -3.40 18.58
N GLN A 214 29.34 -3.57 17.30
CA GLN A 214 28.04 -3.86 16.72
C GLN A 214 28.11 -5.11 15.84
N ALA A 215 27.06 -5.92 15.85
CA ALA A 215 26.97 -7.09 14.99
C ALA A 215 26.71 -6.67 13.54
N ILE A 216 27.53 -7.17 12.61
CA ILE A 216 27.46 -6.81 11.18
C ILE A 216 26.95 -8.01 10.40
N VAL A 217 26.00 -7.75 9.49
CA VAL A 217 25.52 -8.73 8.51
C VAL A 217 26.65 -9.05 7.54
N GLN A 218 26.93 -10.34 7.40
CA GLN A 218 27.95 -10.83 6.47
C GLN A 218 27.52 -10.65 5.02
N ASN A 219 28.49 -10.35 4.15
CA ASN A 219 28.27 -10.39 2.70
C ASN A 219 27.98 -11.82 2.26
N GLY A 220 27.01 -11.98 1.37
CA GLY A 220 26.55 -13.27 0.88
C GLY A 220 25.34 -13.79 1.66
N CYS A 221 24.46 -14.47 0.94
CA CYS A 221 23.22 -15.02 1.48
C CYS A 221 23.43 -16.51 1.65
N LYS A 222 22.95 -17.05 2.76
CA LYS A 222 22.90 -18.50 2.88
C LYS A 222 21.65 -19.00 2.19
N ASP A 223 21.77 -20.13 1.51
CA ASP A 223 20.60 -20.86 1.08
C ASP A 223 19.71 -21.09 2.31
N PRO A 224 18.40 -20.78 2.21
CA PRO A 224 17.48 -21.04 3.31
C PRO A 224 17.61 -22.51 3.70
N SER A 225 17.81 -22.79 4.99
CA SER A 225 17.97 -24.17 5.44
C SER A 225 16.75 -24.99 4.98
N ALA A 226 16.98 -26.16 4.38
CA ALA A 226 15.94 -26.97 3.72
C ALA A 226 14.83 -27.48 4.67
N LYS A 227 14.87 -27.15 5.96
CA LYS A 227 13.84 -27.45 6.95
C LYS A 227 13.19 -26.17 7.47
N GLY A 228 11.98 -25.90 6.99
CA GLY A 228 11.06 -24.93 7.59
C GLY A 228 11.43 -23.47 7.35
N VAL A 229 11.31 -23.01 6.10
CA VAL A 229 11.42 -21.59 5.74
C VAL A 229 10.36 -20.80 6.53
N LYS A 230 10.79 -20.13 7.60
CA LYS A 230 9.90 -19.36 8.49
C LYS A 230 9.52 -18.01 7.92
N ASN A 231 10.39 -17.44 7.09
CA ASN A 231 10.23 -16.12 6.49
C ASN A 231 10.39 -16.23 4.98
N GLN A 232 9.43 -15.69 4.27
CA GLN A 232 9.42 -15.55 2.83
C GLN A 232 8.63 -14.29 2.48
N ILE A 233 8.65 -13.90 1.21
CA ILE A 233 7.78 -12.88 0.64
C ILE A 233 7.57 -13.24 -0.81
N ASP A 234 6.31 -13.24 -1.26
CA ASP A 234 6.03 -13.55 -2.66
C ASP A 234 6.53 -12.42 -3.58
N PRO A 235 7.15 -12.72 -4.73
CA PRO A 235 7.61 -11.71 -5.69
C PRO A 235 6.52 -10.71 -6.11
N TYR A 236 5.24 -11.09 -6.07
CA TYR A 236 4.12 -10.19 -6.30
C TYR A 236 4.19 -8.93 -5.43
N TYR A 237 4.51 -9.05 -4.14
CA TYR A 237 4.58 -7.90 -3.22
C TYR A 237 5.78 -7.00 -3.51
N LEU A 238 6.86 -7.58 -4.02
CA LEU A 238 8.08 -6.84 -4.32
C LEU A 238 7.97 -6.04 -5.63
N THR A 239 6.90 -6.17 -6.40
CA THR A 239 6.73 -5.46 -7.68
C THR A 239 6.77 -3.93 -7.53
N SER A 240 6.36 -3.38 -6.38
CA SER A 240 6.42 -1.93 -6.10
C SER A 240 7.80 -1.43 -5.65
N VAL A 241 8.76 -2.32 -5.37
CA VAL A 241 10.11 -1.96 -4.89
C VAL A 241 11.24 -2.50 -5.77
N LYS A 242 10.98 -3.54 -6.58
CA LYS A 242 11.96 -4.19 -7.46
C LYS A 242 12.48 -3.19 -8.50
N GLY A 243 13.80 -3.13 -8.64
CA GLY A 243 14.48 -2.22 -9.56
C GLY A 243 14.49 -0.75 -9.11
N GLN A 244 14.06 -0.46 -7.88
CA GLN A 244 14.16 0.86 -7.27
C GLN A 244 15.37 0.94 -6.32
N PHE A 245 15.71 2.17 -5.95
CA PHE A 245 16.91 2.50 -5.17
C PHE A 245 16.53 3.17 -3.85
N PHE A 246 16.98 2.62 -2.73
CA PHE A 246 16.61 3.06 -1.38
C PHE A 246 17.82 3.54 -0.57
N ASP A 247 17.64 4.51 0.31
CA ASP A 247 18.68 4.99 1.24
C ASP A 247 19.03 3.91 2.29
N GLY A 248 18.05 3.06 2.62
CA GLY A 248 18.22 1.87 3.45
C GLY A 248 16.96 1.00 3.46
N ILE A 249 17.09 -0.23 3.95
CA ILE A 249 16.00 -1.20 4.07
C ILE A 249 16.00 -1.73 5.50
N ILE A 250 14.85 -1.74 6.16
CA ILE A 250 14.71 -2.22 7.54
C ILE A 250 13.78 -3.42 7.57
N VAL A 251 14.18 -4.46 8.29
CA VAL A 251 13.37 -5.66 8.54
C VAL A 251 13.20 -5.85 10.03
N TYR A 252 11.96 -5.89 10.49
CA TYR A 252 11.59 -6.07 11.89
C TYR A 252 11.27 -7.54 12.17
N PHE A 253 11.80 -8.05 13.28
CA PHE A 253 11.69 -9.44 13.68
C PHE A 253 11.19 -9.58 15.12
N ALA A 254 10.42 -10.62 15.37
CA ALA A 254 10.08 -11.12 16.70
C ALA A 254 10.70 -12.49 16.94
N ARG A 255 11.29 -12.70 18.12
CA ARG A 255 11.80 -14.00 18.57
C ARG A 255 10.68 -14.84 19.17
N ASP A 256 10.75 -16.15 18.97
CA ASP A 256 9.82 -17.10 19.61
C ASP A 256 10.09 -17.19 21.13
N GLU A 257 11.36 -17.17 21.51
CA GLU A 257 11.82 -17.11 22.90
C GLU A 257 12.75 -15.92 23.09
N GLY A 258 12.61 -15.23 24.22
CA GLY A 258 13.56 -14.17 24.59
C GLY A 258 15.00 -14.68 24.61
N LYS A 259 15.94 -13.81 24.29
CA LYS A 259 17.35 -14.19 24.16
C LYS A 259 17.90 -14.67 25.51
N LYS A 260 18.24 -15.96 25.61
CA LYS A 260 18.83 -16.57 26.83
C LYS A 260 20.30 -16.22 27.04
N ASP A 261 20.99 -15.81 25.97
CA ASP A 261 22.43 -15.60 26.00
C ASP A 261 22.83 -14.27 25.34
N SER A 262 23.91 -13.67 25.81
CA SER A 262 24.37 -12.34 25.35
C SER A 262 24.96 -12.36 23.93
N SER A 263 25.19 -13.55 23.35
CA SER A 263 25.86 -13.73 22.06
C SER A 263 25.21 -12.92 20.92
N PRO A 264 25.94 -12.01 20.26
CA PRO A 264 25.43 -11.21 19.15
C PRO A 264 25.32 -11.99 17.83
N ASN A 265 25.83 -13.22 17.79
CA ASN A 265 25.70 -14.10 16.64
C ASN A 265 24.28 -14.68 16.59
N GLU A 266 23.53 -14.37 15.55
CA GLU A 266 22.14 -14.79 15.42
C GLU A 266 21.82 -15.12 13.97
N HIS A 267 21.09 -16.22 13.78
CA HIS A 267 20.49 -16.57 12.50
C HIS A 267 19.08 -16.00 12.47
N HIS A 268 18.83 -15.00 11.62
CA HIS A 268 17.57 -14.26 11.63
C HIS A 268 16.40 -15.05 11.01
N ASP A 269 16.71 -16.07 10.23
CA ASP A 269 15.74 -17.02 9.67
C ASP A 269 14.95 -17.80 10.73
N LYS A 270 15.46 -17.87 11.97
CA LYS A 270 14.76 -18.47 13.13
C LYS A 270 13.74 -17.54 13.77
N SER A 271 13.85 -16.23 13.57
CA SER A 271 12.89 -15.25 14.09
C SER A 271 11.75 -15.05 13.09
N THR A 272 10.61 -14.53 13.52
CA THR A 272 9.49 -14.21 12.64
C THR A 272 9.66 -12.78 12.12
N ALA A 273 9.88 -12.60 10.81
CA ALA A 273 9.82 -11.28 10.19
C ALA A 273 8.38 -10.76 10.22
N LEU A 274 8.17 -9.51 10.62
CA LEU A 274 6.84 -8.93 10.84
C LEU A 274 6.57 -7.73 9.92
N TYR A 275 7.58 -6.90 9.71
CA TYR A 275 7.43 -5.61 9.03
C TYR A 275 8.68 -5.28 8.21
N LEU A 276 8.47 -4.61 7.07
CA LEU A 276 9.50 -4.16 6.15
C LEU A 276 9.33 -2.66 5.90
N GLU A 277 10.42 -1.91 5.94
CA GLU A 277 10.47 -0.51 5.51
C GLU A 277 11.55 -0.32 4.44
N PHE A 278 11.16 0.23 3.30
CA PHE A 278 12.05 0.65 2.23
C PHE A 278 12.15 2.18 2.28
N ILE A 279 13.23 2.68 2.87
CA ILE A 279 13.41 4.12 3.15
C ILE A 279 13.94 4.82 1.89
N ASP A 280 13.19 5.80 1.40
CA ASP A 280 13.61 6.70 0.32
C ASP A 280 13.42 8.14 0.76
N LEU A 281 14.50 8.79 1.21
CA LEU A 281 14.45 10.15 1.75
C LEU A 281 14.05 11.20 0.70
N ARG A 282 13.99 10.82 -0.58
CA ARG A 282 13.55 11.67 -1.71
C ARG A 282 12.05 11.51 -1.99
N LYS A 283 11.44 10.41 -1.55
CA LYS A 283 10.04 10.06 -1.83
C LYS A 283 9.35 9.62 -0.53
N LYS A 284 8.22 8.93 -0.67
CA LYS A 284 7.55 8.27 0.45
C LYS A 284 8.10 6.86 0.58
N ASP A 285 8.33 6.42 1.80
CA ASP A 285 8.71 5.04 2.10
C ASP A 285 7.64 4.07 1.61
N ILE A 286 8.11 2.91 1.17
CA ILE A 286 7.24 1.77 0.87
C ILE A 286 7.39 0.79 2.02
N CYS A 287 6.28 0.37 2.61
CA CYS A 287 6.30 -0.48 3.78
C CYS A 287 5.41 -1.70 3.58
N PHE A 288 5.80 -2.84 4.14
CA PHE A 288 5.00 -4.06 4.08
C PHE A 288 4.80 -4.69 5.44
N GLN A 289 3.55 -4.99 5.80
CA GLN A 289 3.19 -5.74 7.00
C GLN A 289 2.85 -7.19 6.65
N ARG A 290 3.38 -8.14 7.41
CA ARG A 290 3.03 -9.56 7.28
C ARG A 290 1.62 -9.80 7.80
N LYS A 291 0.86 -10.68 7.15
CA LYS A 291 -0.52 -11.04 7.53
C LYS A 291 -0.74 -12.53 7.75
N ASP A 292 0.22 -13.39 7.44
CA ASP A 292 0.08 -14.83 7.63
C ASP A 292 1.27 -15.48 8.35
N LYS A 293 1.01 -16.66 8.92
CA LYS A 293 2.04 -17.46 9.59
C LYS A 293 3.15 -17.93 8.64
N ALA A 294 2.83 -18.22 7.38
CA ALA A 294 3.80 -18.76 6.43
C ALA A 294 4.73 -17.67 5.85
N GLY A 295 4.37 -16.39 5.96
CA GLY A 295 5.12 -15.30 5.33
C GLY A 295 4.83 -15.18 3.84
N CYS A 296 3.82 -15.87 3.31
CA CYS A 296 3.43 -15.68 1.91
C CYS A 296 2.62 -14.40 1.71
N CYS A 297 2.04 -13.84 2.77
CA CYS A 297 1.05 -12.78 2.70
C CYS A 297 1.56 -11.51 3.36
N TRP A 298 1.67 -10.45 2.56
CA TRP A 298 2.11 -9.13 3.00
C TRP A 298 1.14 -8.07 2.47
N VAL A 299 1.01 -6.94 3.14
CA VAL A 299 0.25 -5.80 2.61
C VAL A 299 1.10 -4.54 2.66
N GLU A 300 0.96 -3.70 1.65
CA GLU A 300 1.67 -2.44 1.53
C GLU A 300 1.00 -1.39 2.45
N GLU A 301 1.32 -1.43 3.74
CA GLU A 301 0.70 -0.62 4.79
C GLU A 301 1.78 -0.04 5.74
N LYS A 302 1.68 1.25 6.05
CA LYS A 302 2.61 1.95 6.93
C LYS A 302 2.13 1.89 8.39
N ILE A 303 3.05 1.59 9.31
CA ILE A 303 2.79 1.72 10.75
C ILE A 303 3.09 3.17 11.15
N GLU A 304 2.09 3.86 11.70
CA GLU A 304 2.28 5.19 12.26
C GLU A 304 2.65 5.06 13.74
N TYR A 305 3.84 5.55 14.12
CA TYR A 305 4.32 5.55 15.49
C TYR A 305 5.15 6.81 15.77
N ASP A 306 5.15 7.25 17.03
CA ASP A 306 5.94 8.41 17.47
C ASP A 306 7.07 8.07 18.46
N ASN A 307 7.15 6.80 18.88
CA ASN A 307 8.15 6.27 19.79
C ASN A 307 8.24 4.74 19.71
N ASP A 308 9.32 4.19 20.29
CA ASP A 308 9.59 2.75 20.28
C ASP A 308 8.48 1.92 20.97
N SER A 309 7.81 2.44 22.00
CA SER A 309 6.72 1.71 22.69
C SER A 309 5.49 1.51 21.79
N LYS A 310 5.09 2.53 21.01
CA LYS A 310 3.98 2.40 20.04
C LYS A 310 4.34 1.50 18.86
N LEU A 311 5.60 1.55 18.42
CA LEU A 311 6.13 0.62 17.43
C LEU A 311 6.02 -0.82 17.93
N LEU A 312 6.48 -1.10 19.15
CA LEU A 312 6.37 -2.42 19.79
C LEU A 312 4.94 -2.90 19.93
N GLU A 313 4.00 -2.03 20.33
CA GLU A 313 2.58 -2.39 20.39
C GLU A 313 2.04 -2.83 19.02
N SER A 314 2.43 -2.12 17.96
CA SER A 314 2.01 -2.42 16.59
C SER A 314 2.64 -3.72 16.07
N LEU A 315 3.94 -3.93 16.31
CA LEU A 315 4.62 -5.18 15.97
C LEU A 315 4.02 -6.38 16.72
N LYS A 316 3.68 -6.21 18.00
CA LYS A 316 3.00 -7.25 18.79
C LYS A 316 1.64 -7.60 18.23
N LYS A 317 0.83 -6.60 17.83
CA LYS A 317 -0.46 -6.83 17.16
C LYS A 317 -0.30 -7.65 15.88
N ILE A 318 0.70 -7.33 15.05
CA ILE A 318 1.02 -8.12 13.86
C ILE A 318 1.36 -9.56 14.25
N ASN A 319 2.28 -9.74 15.19
CA ASN A 319 2.73 -11.07 15.62
C ASN A 319 1.59 -11.92 16.24
N ASP A 320 0.65 -11.29 16.95
CA ASP A 320 -0.52 -11.97 17.51
C ASP A 320 -1.52 -12.37 16.42
N ASN A 321 -1.71 -11.54 15.39
CA ASN A 321 -2.65 -11.79 14.29
C ASN A 321 -2.18 -12.89 13.33
N ILE A 322 -0.87 -13.08 13.14
CA ILE A 322 -0.32 -14.08 12.21
C ILE A 322 -0.26 -15.51 12.78
N LYS A 323 -0.82 -15.77 13.96
CA LYS A 323 -0.76 -17.11 14.59
C LYS A 323 -1.64 -18.14 13.89
N GLU A 324 -2.70 -17.70 13.22
CA GLU A 324 -3.59 -18.56 12.46
C GLU A 324 -3.08 -18.80 11.03
N GLU A 325 -3.26 -20.01 10.53
CA GLU A 325 -2.98 -20.35 9.14
C GLU A 325 -4.15 -19.90 8.26
N VAL A 326 -3.86 -19.11 7.23
CA VAL A 326 -4.86 -18.52 6.32
C VAL A 326 -4.50 -18.81 4.87
N ASN A 327 -5.53 -19.01 4.04
CA ASN A 327 -5.42 -19.14 2.60
C ASN A 327 -5.53 -17.75 1.97
N THR A 328 -4.41 -17.23 1.49
CA THR A 328 -4.36 -15.89 0.88
C THR A 328 -4.71 -15.96 -0.60
N VAL A 329 -5.75 -15.22 -1.00
CA VAL A 329 -6.17 -15.04 -2.40
C VAL A 329 -5.67 -13.68 -2.88
N ILE A 330 -4.62 -13.68 -3.71
CA ILE A 330 -4.11 -12.48 -4.39
C ILE A 330 -4.89 -12.37 -5.71
N ILE A 331 -5.94 -11.55 -5.70
CA ILE A 331 -6.95 -11.49 -6.76
C ILE A 331 -6.34 -11.11 -8.11
N ASP A 332 -5.43 -10.16 -8.13
CA ASP A 332 -4.78 -9.67 -9.33
C ASP A 332 -3.53 -10.48 -9.75
N ASN A 333 -3.11 -11.49 -8.95
CA ASN A 333 -2.07 -12.42 -9.36
C ASN A 333 -2.65 -13.66 -10.03
N LYS A 334 -2.52 -13.71 -11.35
CA LYS A 334 -3.10 -14.71 -12.24
C LYS A 334 -2.16 -15.89 -12.55
N ASN A 335 -0.91 -15.85 -12.08
CA ASN A 335 0.17 -16.76 -12.51
C ASN A 335 0.58 -17.82 -11.47
N GLY A 336 -0.22 -18.02 -10.41
CA GLY A 336 0.19 -18.83 -9.27
C GLY A 336 1.23 -18.13 -8.41
N TYR A 337 1.34 -18.55 -7.15
CA TYR A 337 2.26 -17.97 -6.19
C TYR A 337 2.49 -18.96 -5.04
N ASN A 338 3.37 -18.61 -4.10
CA ASN A 338 3.78 -19.53 -3.04
C ASN A 338 2.57 -20.11 -2.28
N GLY A 339 2.41 -21.44 -2.36
CA GLY A 339 1.32 -22.18 -1.70
C GLY A 339 -0.02 -22.21 -2.45
N VAL A 340 -0.12 -21.62 -3.66
CA VAL A 340 -1.38 -21.53 -4.41
C VAL A 340 -1.20 -21.83 -5.89
N THR A 341 -2.00 -22.78 -6.39
CA THR A 341 -2.11 -23.01 -7.83
C THR A 341 -3.27 -22.20 -8.39
N VAL A 342 -3.01 -21.41 -9.43
CA VAL A 342 -4.03 -20.63 -10.15
C VAL A 342 -4.20 -21.20 -11.55
N LYS A 343 -5.42 -21.60 -11.91
CA LYS A 343 -5.74 -22.12 -13.25
C LYS A 343 -6.76 -21.23 -13.96
N PRO A 344 -6.44 -20.68 -15.13
CA PRO A 344 -7.44 -20.02 -15.97
C PRO A 344 -8.37 -21.06 -16.59
N GLU A 345 -9.63 -20.69 -16.78
CA GLU A 345 -10.56 -21.38 -17.68
C GLU A 345 -10.68 -20.60 -18.99
N ASP A 346 -10.37 -21.27 -20.10
CA ASP A 346 -10.45 -20.71 -21.44
C ASP A 346 -11.75 -21.11 -22.14
N GLY A 347 -12.08 -20.40 -23.23
CA GLY A 347 -13.24 -20.70 -24.08
C GLY A 347 -14.44 -19.78 -23.91
N LYS A 348 -14.39 -18.84 -22.95
CA LYS A 348 -15.41 -17.79 -22.76
C LYS A 348 -14.98 -16.47 -23.41
N THR A 349 -15.95 -15.77 -23.98
CA THR A 349 -15.77 -14.53 -24.77
C THR A 349 -16.04 -13.28 -23.94
N ALA A 350 -17.05 -13.31 -23.07
CA ALA A 350 -17.47 -12.16 -22.26
C ALA A 350 -16.77 -12.08 -20.90
N TYR A 351 -16.24 -13.20 -20.40
CA TYR A 351 -15.51 -13.25 -19.15
C TYR A 351 -14.39 -14.30 -19.16
N LYS A 352 -13.58 -14.31 -18.10
CA LYS A 352 -12.60 -15.34 -17.81
C LYS A 352 -12.64 -15.70 -16.33
N LYS A 353 -12.52 -17.00 -16.04
CA LYS A 353 -12.48 -17.53 -14.67
C LYS A 353 -11.07 -17.93 -14.29
N TYR A 354 -10.68 -17.67 -13.05
CA TYR A 354 -9.46 -18.14 -12.41
C TYR A 354 -9.82 -18.97 -11.19
N THR A 355 -9.29 -20.18 -11.11
CA THR A 355 -9.50 -21.09 -9.97
C THR A 355 -8.24 -21.13 -9.13
N TYR A 356 -8.34 -20.65 -7.89
CA TYR A 356 -7.29 -20.67 -6.86
C TYR A 356 -7.48 -21.93 -6.02
N THR A 357 -6.47 -22.78 -5.97
CA THR A 357 -6.50 -24.05 -5.24
C THR A 357 -5.38 -24.08 -4.20
N PHE A 358 -5.74 -24.43 -2.97
CA PHE A 358 -4.87 -24.55 -1.81
C PHE A 358 -4.79 -26.02 -1.35
N GLU A 359 -3.70 -26.41 -0.71
CA GLU A 359 -3.52 -27.79 -0.23
C GLU A 359 -4.45 -28.15 0.95
N LYS A 360 -4.76 -27.16 1.80
CA LYS A 360 -5.58 -27.34 3.01
C LYS A 360 -6.73 -26.33 3.03
N GLU A 361 -7.79 -26.69 3.74
CA GLU A 361 -8.91 -25.81 4.01
C GLU A 361 -8.59 -24.89 5.20
N ASN A 362 -8.36 -23.61 4.92
CA ASN A 362 -8.11 -22.58 5.93
C ASN A 362 -9.03 -21.39 5.72
N LYS A 363 -9.07 -20.48 6.70
CA LYS A 363 -9.77 -19.19 6.56
C LYS A 363 -9.20 -18.42 5.37
N LEU A 364 -10.06 -17.73 4.64
CA LEU A 364 -9.62 -16.93 3.50
C LEU A 364 -9.13 -15.55 3.92
N TYR A 365 -8.15 -15.02 3.21
CA TYR A 365 -7.71 -13.64 3.29
C TYR A 365 -7.52 -13.08 1.88
N PHE A 366 -8.22 -12.01 1.54
CA PHE A 366 -8.22 -11.46 0.18
C PHE A 366 -7.32 -10.23 0.06
N ILE A 367 -6.48 -10.22 -0.97
CA ILE A 367 -5.59 -9.12 -1.33
C ILE A 367 -5.87 -8.68 -2.76
N PHE A 368 -5.86 -7.36 -2.97
CA PHE A 368 -5.87 -6.76 -4.30
C PHE A 368 -4.91 -5.57 -4.32
N GLY A 369 -4.04 -5.51 -5.33
CA GLY A 369 -3.10 -4.39 -5.49
C GLY A 369 -2.18 -4.19 -4.27
N ARG A 370 -1.77 -5.30 -3.63
CA ARG A 370 -0.97 -5.36 -2.39
C ARG A 370 -1.64 -4.74 -1.16
N LYS A 371 -2.95 -4.47 -1.19
CA LYS A 371 -3.71 -4.00 -0.03
C LYS A 371 -4.69 -5.07 0.44
N GLU A 372 -5.05 -5.01 1.72
CA GLU A 372 -6.20 -5.76 2.23
C GLU A 372 -7.44 -5.31 1.45
N SER A 373 -8.18 -6.27 0.89
CA SER A 373 -9.36 -5.99 0.08
C SER A 373 -10.59 -5.77 0.96
N GLU A 374 -11.43 -4.80 0.61
CA GLU A 374 -12.70 -4.48 1.29
C GLU A 374 -13.90 -5.33 0.79
N ILE A 375 -13.66 -6.36 -0.03
CA ILE A 375 -14.71 -7.35 -0.39
C ILE A 375 -15.37 -7.86 0.90
N PRO A 376 -16.72 -7.90 0.98
CA PRO A 376 -17.47 -7.64 2.20
C PRO A 376 -17.14 -8.69 3.24
N LYS A 377 -16.48 -8.31 4.33
CA LYS A 377 -16.41 -9.04 5.61
C LYS A 377 -16.21 -10.57 5.49
N ILE A 378 -15.58 -11.08 4.42
CA ILE A 378 -15.23 -12.50 4.30
C ILE A 378 -14.15 -12.83 5.34
N ASN A 379 -13.29 -11.87 5.66
CA ASN A 379 -12.32 -11.95 6.75
C ASN A 379 -13.00 -12.00 8.14
N GLU A 380 -14.29 -11.64 8.27
CA GLU A 380 -15.04 -11.73 9.54
C GLU A 380 -15.67 -13.13 9.75
N GLY A 381 -15.69 -13.97 8.71
CA GLY A 381 -16.28 -15.31 8.74
C GLY A 381 -15.23 -16.42 8.96
N SER A 382 -15.53 -17.38 9.83
CA SER A 382 -14.73 -18.60 10.08
C SER A 382 -14.70 -19.60 8.93
N LEU A 383 -15.10 -19.19 7.72
CA LEU A 383 -15.31 -20.06 6.56
C LEU A 383 -13.97 -20.57 6.05
N LYS A 384 -13.80 -21.90 6.13
CA LYS A 384 -12.61 -22.58 5.64
C LYS A 384 -12.89 -23.18 4.26
N THR A 385 -11.99 -22.93 3.32
CA THR A 385 -12.05 -23.54 2.00
C THR A 385 -10.65 -23.69 1.41
N SER A 386 -10.50 -24.66 0.53
CA SER A 386 -9.30 -24.90 -0.27
C SER A 386 -9.48 -24.45 -1.73
N LYS A 387 -10.64 -23.93 -2.12
CA LYS A 387 -10.93 -23.57 -3.51
C LYS A 387 -11.73 -22.28 -3.63
N VAL A 388 -11.21 -21.34 -4.42
CA VAL A 388 -11.85 -20.05 -4.71
C VAL A 388 -11.86 -19.84 -6.22
N GLU A 389 -12.99 -19.38 -6.76
CA GLU A 389 -13.17 -19.05 -8.17
C GLU A 389 -13.41 -17.54 -8.30
N VAL A 390 -12.63 -16.89 -9.16
CA VAL A 390 -12.66 -15.44 -9.38
C VAL A 390 -12.91 -15.19 -10.86
N TYR A 391 -13.86 -14.30 -11.17
CA TYR A 391 -14.34 -14.06 -12.52
C TYR A 391 -14.09 -12.61 -12.92
N PHE A 392 -13.47 -12.41 -14.09
CA PHE A 392 -13.16 -11.09 -14.67
C PHE A 392 -13.90 -10.94 -15.99
N LEU A 393 -14.49 -9.77 -16.23
CA LEU A 393 -15.07 -9.45 -17.54
C LEU A 393 -13.97 -9.32 -18.59
N LYS A 394 -14.31 -9.56 -19.85
CA LYS A 394 -13.35 -9.56 -20.95
C LYS A 394 -13.97 -8.98 -22.21
N ILE A 395 -13.23 -8.10 -22.87
CA ILE A 395 -13.62 -7.48 -24.15
C ILE A 395 -12.43 -7.50 -25.10
N LYS A 396 -12.65 -8.00 -26.33
CA LYS A 396 -11.65 -8.00 -27.41
C LYS A 396 -10.28 -8.55 -26.97
N GLY A 397 -10.28 -9.57 -26.11
CA GLY A 397 -9.07 -10.19 -25.59
C GLY A 397 -8.42 -9.48 -24.39
N ARG A 398 -8.94 -8.33 -23.95
CA ARG A 398 -8.49 -7.64 -22.73
C ARG A 398 -9.43 -7.94 -21.58
N GLU A 399 -8.86 -8.31 -20.44
CA GLU A 399 -9.59 -8.56 -19.21
C GLU A 399 -9.74 -7.26 -18.43
N ASP A 400 -10.85 -7.16 -17.69
CA ASP A 400 -11.03 -6.16 -16.65
C ASP A 400 -9.95 -6.36 -15.57
N GLU A 401 -9.54 -5.25 -14.95
CA GLU A 401 -8.61 -5.26 -13.83
C GLU A 401 -9.31 -5.72 -12.55
N GLN A 402 -10.61 -5.48 -12.44
CA GLN A 402 -11.41 -5.86 -11.27
C GLN A 402 -12.27 -7.10 -11.58
N PRO A 403 -12.36 -8.06 -10.65
CA PRO A 403 -13.31 -9.14 -10.81
C PRO A 403 -14.74 -8.61 -10.63
N PHE A 404 -15.71 -9.29 -11.23
CA PHE A 404 -17.13 -8.95 -11.09
C PHE A 404 -17.88 -9.97 -10.23
N LEU A 405 -17.33 -11.18 -10.07
CA LEU A 405 -17.91 -12.25 -9.26
C LEU A 405 -16.78 -13.06 -8.61
N ILE A 406 -16.97 -13.43 -7.34
CA ILE A 406 -16.12 -14.34 -6.60
C ILE A 406 -17.02 -15.39 -5.96
N SER A 407 -16.69 -16.66 -6.12
CA SER A 407 -17.43 -17.76 -5.50
C SER A 407 -16.50 -18.78 -4.86
N PHE A 408 -16.92 -19.35 -3.75
CA PHE A 408 -16.16 -20.39 -3.07
C PHE A 408 -17.09 -21.41 -2.41
N GLU A 409 -16.64 -22.65 -2.42
CA GLU A 409 -17.32 -23.79 -1.82
C GLU A 409 -16.69 -24.06 -0.46
N TYR A 410 -17.50 -24.27 0.57
CA TYR A 410 -17.04 -24.57 1.92
C TYR A 410 -17.78 -25.78 2.47
N LYS A 411 -17.07 -26.58 3.25
CA LYS A 411 -17.63 -27.79 3.85
C LYS A 411 -18.40 -27.44 5.12
N GLU A 412 -19.72 -27.36 4.96
CA GLU A 412 -20.67 -27.73 6.00
C GLU A 412 -21.32 -29.07 5.60
N SER A 413 -22.09 -29.70 6.48
CA SER A 413 -22.91 -30.87 6.12
C SER A 413 -24.36 -30.41 5.96
N PRO A 414 -24.88 -30.22 4.73
CA PRO A 414 -24.27 -30.43 3.40
C PRO A 414 -23.39 -29.26 2.92
N GLU A 415 -22.54 -29.52 1.91
CA GLU A 415 -21.62 -28.51 1.34
C GLU A 415 -22.36 -27.26 0.89
N LYS A 416 -21.78 -26.11 1.18
CA LYS A 416 -22.37 -24.81 0.86
C LYS A 416 -21.48 -23.99 -0.05
N THR A 417 -22.09 -23.10 -0.81
CA THR A 417 -21.46 -22.13 -1.69
C THR A 417 -21.80 -20.74 -1.18
N LYS A 418 -20.81 -19.87 -1.22
CA LYS A 418 -21.00 -18.43 -1.08
C LYS A 418 -20.46 -17.76 -2.33
N ALA A 419 -21.15 -16.73 -2.77
CA ALA A 419 -20.69 -15.90 -3.87
C ALA A 419 -20.96 -14.44 -3.54
N TYR A 420 -20.08 -13.59 -4.03
CA TYR A 420 -20.16 -12.14 -3.89
C TYR A 420 -19.98 -11.55 -5.27
N HIS A 421 -20.69 -10.46 -5.53
CA HIS A 421 -20.55 -9.71 -6.77
C HIS A 421 -20.36 -8.21 -6.49
N PHE A 422 -19.73 -7.52 -7.42
CA PHE A 422 -19.54 -6.07 -7.33
C PHE A 422 -20.88 -5.32 -7.42
N LYS A 423 -20.92 -4.11 -6.84
CA LYS A 423 -21.95 -3.12 -7.12
C LYS A 423 -21.44 -2.16 -8.19
N TYR A 424 -22.24 -1.99 -9.23
CA TYR A 424 -21.89 -1.13 -10.34
C TYR A 424 -21.63 0.32 -9.90
N GLY A 425 -20.49 0.88 -10.32
CA GLY A 425 -20.08 2.25 -10.02
C GLY A 425 -19.42 2.47 -8.65
N PHE A 426 -19.25 1.43 -7.83
CA PHE A 426 -18.68 1.52 -6.47
C PHE A 426 -17.31 0.83 -6.32
N GLY A 427 -16.72 0.34 -7.40
CA GLY A 427 -15.40 -0.33 -7.37
C GLY A 427 -15.36 -1.51 -6.38
N PHE A 428 -14.20 -1.68 -5.72
CA PHE A 428 -13.94 -2.77 -4.77
C PHE A 428 -14.63 -2.63 -3.40
N GLU A 429 -15.12 -1.45 -3.02
CA GLU A 429 -15.77 -1.22 -1.72
C GLU A 429 -17.26 -1.63 -1.73
N GLY A 430 -17.84 -1.79 -2.92
CA GLY A 430 -19.27 -1.99 -3.13
C GLY A 430 -19.72 -3.44 -3.28
N TRP A 431 -19.03 -4.45 -2.76
CA TRP A 431 -19.45 -5.84 -3.01
C TRP A 431 -20.67 -6.25 -2.18
N ILE A 432 -21.47 -7.18 -2.70
CA ILE A 432 -22.72 -7.65 -2.07
C ILE A 432 -22.75 -9.19 -2.16
N GLU A 433 -23.26 -9.84 -1.10
CA GLU A 433 -23.49 -11.29 -1.12
C GLU A 433 -24.59 -11.64 -2.14
N PHE A 434 -24.33 -12.65 -2.96
CA PHE A 434 -25.27 -13.12 -3.96
C PHE A 434 -26.35 -13.96 -3.28
N GLU A 435 -27.58 -13.45 -3.26
CA GLU A 435 -28.75 -14.11 -2.69
C GLU A 435 -29.74 -14.52 -3.78
N VAL A 436 -30.34 -15.70 -3.65
CA VAL A 436 -31.42 -16.13 -4.55
C VAL A 436 -32.76 -15.77 -3.91
N LYS A 437 -33.44 -14.76 -4.44
CA LYS A 437 -34.76 -14.34 -3.95
C LYS A 437 -35.86 -15.27 -4.51
N LYS A 438 -36.12 -16.39 -3.84
CA LYS A 438 -37.35 -17.19 -4.10
C LYS A 438 -38.48 -16.69 -3.20
N LYS A 439 -39.67 -16.44 -3.77
CA LYS A 439 -40.79 -15.83 -3.05
C LYS A 439 -41.35 -16.65 -1.90
N ASP A 440 -41.21 -17.98 -1.85
CA ASP A 440 -41.90 -18.81 -0.83
C ASP A 440 -41.19 -20.15 -0.44
N GLU A 441 -39.90 -20.36 -0.72
CA GLU A 441 -39.20 -21.63 -0.38
C GLU A 441 -37.83 -21.42 0.28
N LYS A 442 -37.46 -22.32 1.20
CA LYS A 442 -36.10 -22.38 1.78
C LYS A 442 -35.09 -22.63 0.66
N GLN A 443 -34.19 -21.68 0.43
CA GLN A 443 -33.12 -21.77 -0.55
C GLN A 443 -32.23 -22.99 -0.29
N THR A 444 -32.03 -23.84 -1.30
CA THR A 444 -31.06 -24.94 -1.24
C THR A 444 -29.71 -24.52 -1.84
N GLN A 445 -28.64 -25.23 -1.49
CA GLN A 445 -27.30 -24.96 -2.02
C GLN A 445 -27.16 -25.30 -3.51
N GLU A 446 -27.87 -26.34 -3.96
CA GLU A 446 -27.94 -26.69 -5.38
C GLU A 446 -28.62 -25.60 -6.20
N ASP A 447 -29.65 -24.93 -5.65
CA ASP A 447 -30.30 -23.79 -6.29
C ASP A 447 -29.32 -22.63 -6.52
N LEU A 448 -28.46 -22.34 -5.55
CA LEU A 448 -27.48 -21.24 -5.64
C LEU A 448 -26.43 -21.51 -6.73
N LYS A 449 -25.81 -22.71 -6.74
CA LYS A 449 -24.82 -23.07 -7.78
C LYS A 449 -25.43 -23.03 -9.17
N LYS A 450 -26.66 -23.53 -9.32
CA LYS A 450 -27.38 -23.53 -10.59
C LYS A 450 -27.70 -22.11 -11.05
N GLU A 451 -28.12 -21.24 -10.14
CA GLU A 451 -28.45 -19.86 -10.51
C GLU A 451 -27.21 -19.05 -10.88
N ILE A 452 -26.11 -19.17 -10.14
CA ILE A 452 -24.83 -18.54 -10.52
C ILE A 452 -24.42 -18.97 -11.94
N LYS A 453 -24.50 -20.28 -12.24
CA LYS A 453 -24.21 -20.80 -13.58
C LYS A 453 -25.14 -20.20 -14.64
N ASN A 454 -26.45 -20.14 -14.37
CA ASN A 454 -27.42 -19.54 -15.29
C ASN A 454 -27.09 -18.07 -15.59
N LYS A 455 -26.73 -17.29 -14.55
CA LYS A 455 -26.36 -15.88 -14.69
C LYS A 455 -25.06 -15.71 -15.49
N LEU A 456 -24.06 -16.56 -15.25
CA LEU A 456 -22.82 -16.56 -16.03
C LEU A 456 -23.06 -16.92 -17.50
N ASP A 457 -23.92 -17.89 -17.79
CA ASP A 457 -24.29 -18.25 -19.18
C ASP A 457 -25.05 -17.11 -19.87
N GLU A 458 -25.87 -16.35 -19.14
CA GLU A 458 -26.55 -15.14 -19.64
C GLU A 458 -25.57 -13.99 -19.92
N ILE A 459 -24.57 -13.79 -19.05
CA ILE A 459 -23.50 -12.82 -19.28
C ILE A 459 -22.67 -13.21 -20.51
N GLU A 460 -22.36 -14.49 -20.68
CA GLU A 460 -21.64 -14.97 -21.86
C GLU A 460 -22.45 -14.76 -23.15
N GLY A 461 -23.74 -15.13 -23.13
CA GLY A 461 -24.62 -14.99 -24.28
C GLY A 461 -24.81 -13.53 -24.71
N ASN A 462 -25.11 -12.64 -23.75
CA ASN A 462 -25.44 -11.24 -24.03
C ASN A 462 -24.21 -10.33 -24.11
N GLY A 463 -23.16 -10.65 -23.37
CA GLY A 463 -21.95 -9.84 -23.25
C GLY A 463 -20.92 -10.06 -24.36
N SER A 464 -20.99 -11.19 -25.08
CA SER A 464 -20.05 -11.56 -26.15
C SER A 464 -19.95 -10.53 -27.28
N CYS A 465 -21.02 -9.78 -27.55
CA CYS A 465 -21.07 -8.72 -28.57
C CYS A 465 -20.73 -7.32 -28.02
N SER A 466 -20.46 -7.18 -26.72
CA SER A 466 -20.16 -5.86 -26.14
C SER A 466 -18.85 -5.32 -26.67
N THR A 467 -18.84 -4.03 -27.02
CA THR A 467 -17.64 -3.31 -27.49
C THR A 467 -17.03 -2.40 -26.44
N ASP A 468 -17.73 -2.20 -25.32
CA ASP A 468 -17.39 -1.26 -24.25
C ASP A 468 -17.47 -1.93 -22.87
N LEU A 469 -16.42 -1.72 -22.05
CA LEU A 469 -16.26 -2.39 -20.76
C LEU A 469 -17.28 -1.89 -19.75
N HIS A 470 -17.54 -0.59 -19.75
CA HIS A 470 -18.49 0.02 -18.83
C HIS A 470 -19.92 -0.50 -19.08
N THR A 471 -20.30 -0.67 -20.35
CA THR A 471 -21.56 -1.29 -20.76
C THR A 471 -21.63 -2.76 -20.34
N LEU A 472 -20.55 -3.52 -20.51
CA LEU A 472 -20.49 -4.93 -20.09
C LEU A 472 -20.57 -5.07 -18.56
N GLN A 473 -19.90 -4.20 -17.82
CA GLN A 473 -19.99 -4.13 -16.36
C GLN A 473 -21.43 -3.84 -15.93
N PHE A 474 -22.08 -2.82 -16.50
CA PHE A 474 -23.47 -2.50 -16.19
C PHE A 474 -24.39 -3.69 -16.47
N MET A 475 -24.24 -4.33 -17.63
CA MET A 475 -25.04 -5.50 -18.01
C MET A 475 -24.82 -6.68 -17.06
N ALA A 476 -23.56 -7.01 -16.73
CA ALA A 476 -23.24 -8.08 -15.80
C ALA A 476 -23.86 -7.83 -14.42
N TYR A 477 -23.79 -6.59 -13.92
CA TYR A 477 -24.44 -6.20 -12.68
C TYR A 477 -25.97 -6.36 -12.74
N GLN A 478 -26.62 -5.91 -13.81
CA GLN A 478 -28.06 -6.07 -14.00
C GLN A 478 -28.46 -7.54 -14.04
N ILE A 479 -27.71 -8.38 -14.77
CA ILE A 479 -27.96 -9.83 -14.83
C ILE A 479 -27.82 -10.45 -13.44
N LEU A 480 -26.77 -10.10 -12.68
CA LEU A 480 -26.54 -10.64 -11.34
C LEU A 480 -27.57 -10.20 -10.30
N THR A 481 -28.21 -9.04 -10.48
CA THR A 481 -29.12 -8.46 -9.47
C THR A 481 -30.60 -8.55 -9.79
N THR A 482 -30.98 -8.78 -11.06
CA THR A 482 -32.38 -8.81 -11.48
C THR A 482 -32.93 -10.24 -11.41
N ASP A 483 -34.08 -10.43 -10.77
CA ASP A 483 -34.82 -11.69 -10.84
C ASP A 483 -35.30 -11.92 -12.27
N LYS A 484 -35.17 -13.14 -12.80
CA LYS A 484 -35.69 -13.44 -14.14
C LYS A 484 -37.18 -13.09 -14.18
N PRO A 485 -37.63 -12.26 -15.15
CA PRO A 485 -39.06 -12.12 -15.36
C PRO A 485 -39.64 -13.51 -15.62
N PRO A 486 -40.83 -13.82 -15.08
CA PRO A 486 -41.46 -15.12 -15.34
C PRO A 486 -41.48 -15.35 -16.85
N PRO A 487 -41.20 -16.59 -17.31
CA PRO A 487 -41.18 -16.89 -18.74
C PRO A 487 -42.44 -16.34 -19.36
N ALA A 488 -42.29 -15.60 -20.47
CA ALA A 488 -43.42 -15.05 -21.18
C ALA A 488 -44.47 -16.16 -21.35
N PRO A 489 -45.76 -15.89 -21.05
CA PRO A 489 -46.80 -16.89 -21.20
C PRO A 489 -46.63 -17.57 -22.56
N ALA A 490 -46.66 -18.91 -22.57
CA ALA A 490 -46.53 -19.67 -23.81
C ALA A 490 -47.40 -19.01 -24.86
N ALA A 491 -46.79 -18.60 -25.98
CA ALA A 491 -47.53 -17.95 -27.05
C ALA A 491 -48.78 -18.80 -27.31
N PRO A 492 -49.99 -18.22 -27.26
CA PRO A 492 -51.20 -18.99 -27.48
C PRO A 492 -50.99 -19.79 -28.77
N PRO A 493 -51.33 -21.11 -28.78
CA PRO A 493 -51.09 -21.95 -29.93
C PRO A 493 -51.57 -21.19 -31.16
N PRO A 494 -50.78 -21.17 -32.26
CA PRO A 494 -51.11 -20.35 -33.41
C PRO A 494 -52.57 -20.59 -33.73
N LYS A 495 -53.41 -19.56 -33.56
CA LYS A 495 -54.80 -19.63 -33.98
C LYS A 495 -54.71 -20.12 -35.41
N LYS A 496 -55.29 -21.29 -35.71
CA LYS A 496 -55.55 -21.67 -37.10
C LYS A 496 -56.18 -20.43 -37.72
N GLU A 497 -55.49 -19.81 -38.66
CA GLU A 497 -56.07 -18.74 -39.44
C GLU A 497 -57.30 -19.36 -40.09
N ASN A 498 -58.48 -19.09 -39.52
CA ASN A 498 -59.67 -19.15 -40.32
C ASN A 498 -59.44 -18.11 -41.39
N ARG A 499 -59.38 -18.58 -42.64
CA ARG A 499 -59.34 -17.72 -43.83
C ARG A 499 -60.33 -16.59 -43.59
N PRO A 500 -59.93 -15.31 -43.72
CA PRO A 500 -60.88 -14.22 -43.58
C PRO A 500 -62.04 -14.46 -44.53
N ASP A 501 -63.27 -14.32 -44.04
CA ASP A 501 -64.45 -14.42 -44.88
C ASP A 501 -64.28 -13.49 -46.08
N LEU A 502 -64.59 -13.99 -47.27
CA LEU A 502 -64.55 -13.22 -48.49
C LEU A 502 -65.38 -11.94 -48.30
N TYR A 503 -64.69 -10.80 -48.24
CA TYR A 503 -65.33 -9.50 -48.21
C TYR A 503 -66.04 -9.29 -49.55
N VAL A 504 -67.37 -9.46 -49.54
CA VAL A 504 -68.25 -8.89 -50.56
C VAL A 504 -68.54 -7.47 -50.08
N PRO A 505 -68.07 -6.41 -50.75
CA PRO A 505 -68.37 -5.05 -50.34
C PRO A 505 -69.88 -4.84 -50.36
N ASP A 506 -70.42 -4.34 -49.25
CA ASP A 506 -71.77 -3.76 -49.23
C ASP A 506 -71.86 -2.63 -50.27
N PRO A 507 -72.97 -2.50 -51.02
CA PRO A 507 -73.15 -1.42 -51.98
C PRO A 507 -73.16 -0.08 -51.23
N THR A 508 -72.02 0.61 -51.27
CA THR A 508 -71.86 1.93 -50.67
C THR A 508 -72.51 2.97 -51.58
N THR A 509 -73.70 3.41 -51.18
CA THR A 509 -74.43 4.55 -51.74
C THR A 509 -73.94 5.88 -51.14
N GLN A 510 -72.62 6.10 -51.10
CA GLN A 510 -72.07 7.42 -50.76
C GLN A 510 -71.70 8.17 -52.05
N PRO A 511 -72.34 9.32 -52.35
CA PRO A 511 -72.00 10.10 -53.53
C PRO A 511 -70.55 10.64 -53.42
N PRO A 512 -69.79 10.64 -54.52
CA PRO A 512 -68.40 11.07 -54.50
C PRO A 512 -68.27 12.53 -54.05
N ASN A 513 -67.27 12.81 -53.21
CA ASN A 513 -66.93 14.15 -52.77
C ASN A 513 -66.26 14.91 -53.93
N TRP A 514 -67.09 15.47 -54.81
CA TRP A 514 -66.68 16.22 -55.99
C TRP A 514 -65.74 17.39 -55.68
N TRP A 515 -65.83 17.99 -54.49
CA TRP A 515 -64.97 19.11 -54.09
C TRP A 515 -63.49 18.74 -53.95
N LEU A 516 -63.19 17.52 -53.49
CA LEU A 516 -61.81 17.04 -53.37
C LEU A 516 -61.20 16.75 -54.77
N ILE A 517 -62.01 16.22 -55.68
CA ILE A 517 -61.60 15.87 -57.05
C ILE A 517 -61.42 17.13 -57.91
N ILE A 518 -62.31 18.13 -57.73
CA ILE A 518 -62.20 19.42 -58.40
C ILE A 518 -60.99 20.22 -57.86
N GLY A 519 -60.74 20.19 -56.54
CA GLY A 519 -59.59 20.85 -55.93
C GLY A 519 -58.23 20.29 -56.40
N CYS A 520 -58.11 18.97 -56.52
CA CYS A 520 -56.88 18.32 -56.99
C CYS A 520 -56.62 18.51 -58.50
N SER A 521 -57.67 18.62 -59.33
CA SER A 521 -57.53 18.84 -60.78
C SER A 521 -57.18 20.29 -61.14
N VAL A 522 -57.70 21.28 -60.42
CA VAL A 522 -57.35 22.70 -60.62
C VAL A 522 -55.91 22.99 -60.17
N GLY A 523 -55.47 22.39 -59.04
CA GLY A 523 -54.08 22.53 -58.57
C GLY A 523 -53.06 21.91 -59.53
N GLY A 524 -53.36 20.72 -60.07
CA GLY A 524 -52.52 20.07 -61.09
C GLY A 524 -52.48 20.84 -62.41
N PHE A 525 -53.62 21.40 -62.84
CA PHE A 525 -53.70 22.21 -64.07
C PHE A 525 -52.93 23.52 -63.95
N LEU A 526 -53.03 24.25 -62.83
CA LEU A 526 -52.30 25.49 -62.63
C LEU A 526 -50.77 25.28 -62.59
N LEU A 527 -50.31 24.15 -62.03
CA LEU A 527 -48.89 23.81 -62.01
C LEU A 527 -48.36 23.50 -63.42
N LEU A 528 -49.14 22.80 -64.25
CA LEU A 528 -48.81 22.57 -65.65
C LEU A 528 -48.78 23.87 -66.47
N VAL A 529 -49.76 24.75 -66.29
CA VAL A 529 -49.79 26.07 -66.98
C VAL A 529 -48.58 26.92 -66.58
N ALA A 530 -48.22 26.95 -65.29
CA ALA A 530 -47.04 27.68 -64.82
C ALA A 530 -45.74 27.14 -65.43
N LEU A 531 -45.60 25.82 -65.56
CA LEU A 531 -44.44 25.19 -66.20
C LEU A 531 -44.37 25.50 -67.69
N VAL A 532 -45.50 25.45 -68.41
CA VAL A 532 -45.55 25.78 -69.85
C VAL A 532 -45.23 27.25 -70.09
N VAL A 533 -45.81 28.17 -69.31
CA VAL A 533 -45.52 29.61 -69.43
C VAL A 533 -44.05 29.89 -69.10
N GLY A 534 -43.51 29.28 -68.04
CA GLY A 534 -42.08 29.38 -67.69
C GLY A 534 -41.18 28.88 -68.82
N TYR A 535 -41.54 27.75 -69.45
CA TYR A 535 -40.81 27.21 -70.59
C TYR A 535 -40.89 28.14 -71.82
N CYS A 536 -42.06 28.71 -72.13
CA CYS A 536 -42.21 29.67 -73.23
C CYS A 536 -41.41 30.96 -73.00
N ILE A 537 -41.36 31.49 -71.77
CA ILE A 537 -40.52 32.65 -71.43
C ILE A 537 -39.03 32.31 -71.56
N TYR A 538 -38.62 31.13 -71.07
CA TYR A 538 -37.24 30.65 -71.22
C TYR A 538 -36.87 30.52 -72.70
N TRP A 539 -37.72 29.89 -73.51
CA TRP A 539 -37.49 29.67 -74.94
C TRP A 539 -37.46 30.99 -75.72
N TYR A 540 -38.34 31.95 -75.39
CA TYR A 540 -38.32 33.30 -75.97
C TYR A 540 -37.01 34.04 -75.66
N ASN A 541 -36.55 34.01 -74.39
CA ASN A 541 -35.32 34.71 -73.99
C ASN A 541 -34.03 34.05 -74.47
N THR A 542 -34.02 32.72 -74.67
CA THR A 542 -32.81 31.99 -75.07
C THR A 542 -32.73 31.68 -76.57
N THR A 543 -33.84 31.64 -77.29
CA THR A 543 -33.85 31.21 -78.70
C THR A 543 -34.30 32.32 -79.66
N ILE A 544 -35.38 33.05 -79.35
CA ILE A 544 -35.89 34.10 -80.26
C ILE A 544 -35.04 35.38 -80.18
N LYS A 545 -34.66 35.81 -78.97
CA LYS A 545 -33.82 37.01 -78.76
C LYS A 545 -32.39 36.93 -79.31
N LEU A 546 -31.93 35.76 -79.74
CA LEU A 546 -30.63 35.57 -80.39
C LEU A 546 -30.75 35.49 -81.93
N LEU A 547 -31.96 35.41 -82.47
CA LEU A 547 -32.26 35.31 -83.91
C LEU A 547 -32.98 36.55 -84.49
N THR A 548 -33.24 37.55 -83.65
CA THR A 548 -33.68 38.93 -83.96
C THR A 548 -32.91 39.90 -83.08
#